data_AF-A0A7Y6UDA6-F1
#
_entry.id   AF-A0A7Y6UDA6-F1
#
_cell.length_a   1.000
_cell.length_b   1.000
_cell.length_c   1.000
_cell.angle_alpha   90.00
_cell.angle_beta   90.00
_cell.angle_gamma   90.00
#
_symmetry.space_group_name_H-M   'P 1'
#
loop_
_entity.id
_entity.type
_entity.pdbx_description
1 polymer ?
#
loop_
_entity_poly.entity_id
_entity_poly.type
_entity_poly.pdbx_seq_one_letter_code
_entity_poly.pdbx_strand_id
1 'polypeptide(L)'
;MAEWVHAAERAYVAVATGGATLPSAPSSPRALAAAGAVASHYLAVGTPRSIALVGGEDAVHSLVAHRTWFNPTDIRCTSGSVAAMVGGRFVPLAEALTADIVCIHVAMPLAASQLRRGTHVNALASVELDEELQKLATIVDEPKGLPAMAAGLVDGRQLDELTVFVAGDASIAAAALAQLEP
;
A
#
# COMPACT_ATOMS: atom_id res chain seq x y z
N MET A 1 5.65 1.14 -17.03
CA MET A 1 4.67 1.77 -16.13
C MET A 1 3.51 0.80 -15.96
N ALA A 2 3.01 0.58 -14.74
CA ALA A 2 1.98 -0.42 -14.47
C ALA A 2 0.58 0.17 -14.74
N GLU A 3 0.08 0.02 -15.97
CA GLU A 3 -1.23 0.58 -16.38
C GLU A 3 -2.39 0.21 -15.44
N TRP A 4 -2.34 -0.99 -14.87
CA TRP A 4 -3.30 -1.50 -13.90
C TRP A 4 -3.38 -0.67 -12.61
N VAL A 5 -2.30 0.00 -12.21
CA VAL A 5 -2.31 0.92 -11.05
C VAL A 5 -3.12 2.18 -11.36
N HIS A 6 -2.93 2.76 -12.56
CA HIS A 6 -3.75 3.91 -12.98
C HIS A 6 -5.21 3.53 -13.22
N ALA A 7 -5.50 2.30 -13.65
CA ALA A 7 -6.87 1.82 -13.74
C ALA A 7 -7.53 1.76 -12.35
N ALA A 8 -6.83 1.23 -11.34
CA ALA A 8 -7.31 1.22 -9.97
C ALA A 8 -7.53 2.65 -9.43
N GLU A 9 -6.59 3.57 -9.64
CA GLU A 9 -6.74 4.99 -9.26
C GLU A 9 -8.00 5.62 -9.87
N ARG A 10 -8.22 5.46 -11.18
CA ARG A 10 -9.42 5.96 -11.85
C ARG A 10 -10.71 5.36 -11.30
N ALA A 11 -10.68 4.08 -10.91
CA ALA A 11 -11.83 3.41 -10.30
C ALA A 11 -12.14 3.99 -8.92
N TYR A 12 -11.13 4.28 -8.09
CA TYR A 12 -11.31 4.98 -6.82
C TYR A 12 -11.94 6.38 -7.02
N VAL A 13 -11.46 7.15 -8.00
CA VAL A 13 -12.05 8.45 -8.35
C VAL A 13 -13.51 8.30 -8.78
N ALA A 14 -13.81 7.34 -9.66
CA ALA A 14 -15.16 7.12 -10.17
C ALA A 14 -16.16 6.75 -9.07
N VAL A 15 -15.73 5.93 -8.09
CA VAL A 15 -16.54 5.60 -6.92
C VAL A 15 -16.83 6.85 -6.09
N ALA A 16 -15.84 7.69 -5.82
CA ALA A 16 -16.01 8.90 -5.03
C ALA A 16 -16.93 9.94 -5.70
N THR A 17 -16.89 10.05 -7.03
CA THR A 17 -17.72 11.01 -7.79
C THR A 17 -19.10 10.47 -8.17
N GLY A 18 -19.50 9.31 -7.63
CA GLY A 18 -20.82 8.69 -7.90
C GLY A 18 -20.97 8.15 -9.33
N GLY A 19 -19.85 7.94 -10.03
CA GLY A 19 -19.82 7.61 -11.45
C GLY A 19 -19.93 6.13 -11.80
N ALA A 20 -19.67 5.20 -10.86
CA ALA A 20 -19.66 3.78 -11.18
C ALA A 20 -20.05 2.86 -10.02
N THR A 21 -20.98 1.95 -10.29
CA THR A 21 -21.07 0.67 -9.58
C THR A 21 -20.05 -0.27 -10.21
N LEU A 22 -19.00 -0.60 -9.49
CA LEU A 22 -18.01 -1.55 -9.99
C LEU A 22 -18.54 -2.99 -9.86
N PRO A 23 -18.31 -3.85 -10.86
CA PRO A 23 -18.64 -5.26 -10.75
C PRO A 23 -17.85 -5.87 -9.59
N SER A 24 -18.47 -6.77 -8.82
CA SER A 24 -17.75 -7.50 -7.78
C SER A 24 -16.71 -8.41 -8.43
N ALA A 25 -15.46 -8.31 -7.99
CA ALA A 25 -14.36 -9.15 -8.40
C ALA A 25 -13.60 -9.66 -7.17
N PRO A 26 -13.12 -10.91 -7.17
CA PRO A 26 -12.34 -11.42 -6.05
C PRO A 26 -11.03 -10.65 -5.92
N SER A 27 -10.59 -10.44 -4.67
CA SER A 27 -9.30 -9.85 -4.39
C SER A 27 -8.16 -10.68 -4.98
N SER A 28 -7.09 -10.02 -5.38
CA SER A 28 -5.86 -10.66 -5.84
C SER A 28 -4.65 -9.94 -5.27
N PRO A 29 -3.47 -10.59 -5.19
CA PRO A 29 -2.22 -9.95 -4.81
C PRO A 29 -1.93 -8.66 -5.59
N ARG A 30 -2.26 -8.66 -6.88
CA ARG A 30 -2.10 -7.49 -7.76
C ARG A 30 -3.08 -6.37 -7.42
N ALA A 31 -4.34 -6.68 -7.07
CA ALA A 31 -5.32 -5.69 -6.64
C ALA A 31 -4.92 -5.03 -5.31
N LEU A 32 -4.50 -5.82 -4.32
CA LEU A 32 -3.98 -5.32 -3.04
C LEU A 32 -2.76 -4.41 -3.24
N ALA A 33 -1.82 -4.83 -4.10
CA ALA A 33 -0.66 -4.02 -4.44
C ALA A 33 -1.04 -2.71 -5.16
N ALA A 34 -2.08 -2.72 -6.00
CA ALA A 34 -2.59 -1.53 -6.68
C ALA A 34 -3.14 -0.54 -5.66
N ALA A 35 -4.02 -1.03 -4.79
CA ALA A 35 -4.64 -0.23 -3.72
C ALA A 35 -3.58 0.40 -2.81
N GLY A 36 -2.59 -0.38 -2.37
CA GLY A 36 -1.48 0.14 -1.55
C GLY A 36 -0.61 1.17 -2.27
N ALA A 37 -0.35 1.00 -3.57
CA ALA A 37 0.40 2.00 -4.33
C ALA A 37 -0.40 3.30 -4.49
N VAL A 38 -1.71 3.21 -4.77
CA VAL A 38 -2.60 4.39 -4.85
C VAL A 38 -2.62 5.07 -3.49
N ALA A 39 -2.81 4.34 -2.40
CA ALA A 39 -2.77 4.89 -1.04
C ALA A 39 -1.45 5.61 -0.77
N SER A 40 -0.32 5.00 -1.12
CA SER A 40 1.00 5.60 -0.95
C SER A 40 1.18 6.88 -1.76
N HIS A 41 0.60 6.99 -2.96
CA HIS A 41 0.65 8.22 -3.77
C HIS A 41 0.07 9.44 -3.03
N TYR A 42 -0.97 9.21 -2.22
CA TYR A 42 -1.68 10.26 -1.48
C TYR A 42 -1.23 10.39 -0.01
N LEU A 43 -0.72 9.32 0.61
CA LEU A 43 -0.40 9.27 2.03
C LEU A 43 1.11 9.33 2.33
N ALA A 44 1.95 8.80 1.45
CA ALA A 44 3.39 8.81 1.69
C ALA A 44 3.94 10.24 1.57
N VAL A 45 4.74 10.63 2.56
CA VAL A 45 5.32 11.98 2.64
C VAL A 45 6.64 12.06 1.87
N GLY A 46 6.88 13.20 1.23
CA GLY A 46 8.16 13.50 0.60
C GLY A 46 8.44 12.68 -0.66
N THR A 47 9.68 12.22 -0.81
CA THR A 47 10.10 11.36 -1.92
C THR A 47 10.68 10.07 -1.34
N PRO A 48 9.83 9.06 -1.07
CA PRO A 48 10.27 7.78 -0.48
C PRO A 48 11.45 7.19 -1.26
N ARG A 49 12.54 6.91 -0.55
CA ARG A 49 13.77 6.32 -1.13
C ARG A 49 13.91 4.85 -0.81
N SER A 50 13.22 4.40 0.24
CA SER A 50 13.22 3.03 0.71
C SER A 50 11.82 2.43 0.72
N ILE A 51 11.73 1.16 0.32
CA ILE A 51 10.50 0.37 0.40
C ILE A 51 10.82 -0.99 1.01
N ALA A 52 9.98 -1.42 1.95
CA ALA A 52 10.04 -2.74 2.55
C ALA A 52 8.91 -3.63 2.05
N LEU A 53 9.26 -4.88 1.71
CA LEU A 53 8.36 -5.95 1.30
C LEU A 53 8.37 -7.01 2.40
N VAL A 54 7.31 -7.04 3.21
CA VAL A 54 7.15 -7.96 4.33
C VAL A 54 6.15 -9.05 3.96
N GLY A 55 6.61 -10.29 3.82
CA GLY A 55 5.76 -11.44 3.46
C GLY A 55 6.33 -12.32 2.35
N GLY A 56 5.43 -13.04 1.66
CA GLY A 56 5.74 -14.02 0.62
C GLY A 56 5.93 -13.44 -0.78
N GLU A 57 5.89 -14.32 -1.79
CA GLU A 57 6.19 -13.98 -3.19
C GLU A 57 5.27 -12.89 -3.76
N ASP A 58 4.01 -12.86 -3.35
CA ASP A 58 3.02 -11.85 -3.72
C ASP A 58 3.47 -10.40 -3.45
N ALA A 59 4.40 -10.19 -2.49
CA ALA A 59 4.93 -8.89 -2.16
C ALA A 59 5.69 -8.22 -3.33
N VAL A 60 6.15 -8.99 -4.33
CA VAL A 60 6.80 -8.43 -5.53
C VAL A 60 5.87 -7.47 -6.29
N HIS A 61 4.56 -7.72 -6.27
CA HIS A 61 3.58 -6.86 -6.93
C HIS A 61 3.56 -5.46 -6.33
N SER A 62 3.83 -5.32 -5.02
CA SER A 62 3.90 -4.00 -4.39
C SER A 62 5.03 -3.16 -4.96
N LEU A 63 6.23 -3.72 -5.15
CA LEU A 63 7.31 -2.95 -5.76
C LEU A 63 6.98 -2.53 -7.20
N VAL A 64 6.41 -3.46 -7.99
CA VAL A 64 5.99 -3.16 -9.37
C VAL A 64 4.95 -2.03 -9.37
N ALA A 65 3.98 -2.06 -8.46
CA ALA A 65 2.94 -1.05 -8.34
C ALA A 65 3.52 0.32 -7.97
N HIS A 66 4.35 0.37 -6.92
CA HIS A 66 4.91 1.61 -6.38
C HIS A 66 5.86 2.29 -7.36
N ARG A 67 6.52 1.52 -8.25
CA ARG A 67 7.34 2.05 -9.35
C ARG A 67 6.55 2.87 -10.39
N THR A 68 5.22 2.97 -10.27
CA THR A 68 4.40 3.88 -11.08
C THR A 68 4.66 5.34 -10.72
N TRP A 69 4.87 5.65 -9.44
CA TRP A 69 5.06 7.02 -8.94
C TRP A 69 6.36 7.25 -8.18
N PHE A 70 6.94 6.18 -7.63
CA PHE A 70 8.15 6.23 -6.82
C PHE A 70 9.32 5.55 -7.53
N ASN A 71 10.53 5.90 -7.14
CA ASN A 71 11.73 5.21 -7.60
C ASN A 71 12.61 4.80 -6.40
N PRO A 72 12.13 3.88 -5.53
CA PRO A 72 12.87 3.49 -4.35
C PRO A 72 14.15 2.75 -4.76
N THR A 73 15.29 3.19 -4.22
CA THR A 73 16.61 2.62 -4.47
C THR A 73 17.03 1.62 -3.39
N ASP A 74 16.49 1.74 -2.17
CA ASP A 74 16.73 0.81 -1.08
C ASP A 74 15.50 -0.11 -0.90
N ILE A 75 15.59 -1.31 -1.46
CA ILE A 75 14.51 -2.31 -1.42
C ILE A 75 14.88 -3.35 -0.36
N ARG A 76 14.06 -3.44 0.69
CA ARG A 76 14.26 -4.34 1.83
C ARG A 76 13.21 -5.44 1.81
N CYS A 77 13.60 -6.68 2.00
CA CYS A 77 12.68 -7.80 1.95
C CYS A 77 12.89 -8.73 3.14
N THR A 78 11.80 -9.22 3.73
CA THR A 78 11.86 -10.25 4.79
C THR A 78 11.85 -11.67 4.25
N SER A 79 11.88 -11.83 2.92
CA SER A 79 12.01 -13.12 2.22
C SER A 79 13.20 -13.07 1.26
N GLY A 80 14.05 -14.09 1.32
CA GLY A 80 15.22 -14.22 0.44
C GLY A 80 14.84 -14.43 -1.03
N SER A 81 13.75 -15.17 -1.31
CA SER A 81 13.27 -15.36 -2.68
C SER A 81 12.73 -14.06 -3.28
N VAL A 82 11.98 -13.28 -2.50
CA VAL A 82 11.50 -11.96 -2.89
C VAL A 82 12.66 -11.02 -3.17
N ALA A 83 13.66 -10.97 -2.27
CA ALA A 83 14.86 -10.15 -2.45
C ALA A 83 15.56 -10.46 -3.79
N ALA A 84 15.72 -11.75 -4.11
CA ALA A 84 16.33 -12.19 -5.36
C ALA A 84 15.51 -11.78 -6.60
N MET A 85 14.17 -11.93 -6.56
CA MET A 85 13.29 -11.56 -7.67
C MET A 85 13.31 -10.06 -8.00
N VAL A 86 13.44 -9.21 -6.97
CA VAL A 86 13.32 -7.76 -7.13
C VAL A 86 14.65 -7.01 -7.17
N GLY A 87 15.76 -7.72 -6.96
CA GLY A 87 17.09 -7.12 -6.80
C GLY A 87 17.22 -6.31 -5.50
N GLY A 88 16.55 -6.74 -4.43
CA GLY A 88 16.57 -6.12 -3.11
C GLY A 88 17.51 -6.81 -2.11
N ARG A 89 17.52 -6.33 -0.87
CA ARG A 89 18.27 -6.92 0.24
C ARG A 89 17.36 -7.77 1.12
N PHE A 90 17.79 -8.98 1.43
CA PHE A 90 17.16 -9.78 2.48
C PHE A 90 17.59 -9.27 3.85
N VAL A 91 16.65 -8.86 4.69
CA VAL A 91 16.91 -8.23 5.99
C VAL A 91 15.95 -8.73 7.07
N PRO A 92 16.29 -8.62 8.36
CA PRO A 92 15.37 -8.89 9.46
C PRO A 92 14.16 -7.93 9.44
N LEU A 93 13.03 -8.38 10.00
CA LEU A 93 11.79 -7.59 10.08
C LEU A 93 12.02 -6.20 10.71
N ALA A 94 12.79 -6.13 11.81
CA ALA A 94 13.08 -4.86 12.47
C ALA A 94 13.79 -3.85 11.56
N GLU A 95 14.66 -4.29 10.65
CA GLU A 95 15.26 -3.37 9.66
C GLU A 95 14.26 -2.99 8.57
N ALA A 96 13.43 -3.94 8.12
CA ALA A 96 12.41 -3.71 7.09
C ALA A 96 11.38 -2.65 7.53
N LEU A 97 10.87 -2.73 8.77
CA LEU A 97 9.86 -1.81 9.32
C LEU A 97 10.34 -0.35 9.42
N THR A 98 11.63 -0.12 9.25
CA THR A 98 12.20 1.23 9.29
C THR A 98 12.24 1.90 7.91
N ALA A 99 11.70 1.29 6.84
CA ALA A 99 11.62 1.92 5.52
C ALA A 99 10.63 3.12 5.50
N ASP A 100 10.72 3.95 4.46
CA ASP A 100 9.79 5.07 4.25
C ASP A 100 8.38 4.53 3.91
N ILE A 101 8.33 3.49 3.08
CA ILE A 101 7.11 2.73 2.78
C ILE A 101 7.30 1.28 3.23
N VAL A 102 6.33 0.73 3.94
CA VAL A 102 6.31 -0.68 4.37
C VAL A 102 5.06 -1.36 3.83
N CYS A 103 5.21 -2.35 2.96
CA CYS A 103 4.10 -3.16 2.46
C CYS A 103 4.06 -4.52 3.17
N ILE A 104 2.99 -4.77 3.93
CA ILE A 104 2.81 -5.97 4.76
C ILE A 104 1.80 -6.91 4.10
N HIS A 105 2.28 -8.07 3.65
CA HIS A 105 1.53 -9.15 2.95
C HIS A 105 1.34 -10.40 3.82
N VAL A 106 1.58 -10.31 5.12
CA VAL A 106 1.44 -11.42 6.06
C VAL A 106 0.75 -10.94 7.33
N ALA A 107 -0.04 -11.81 7.95
CA ALA A 107 -0.69 -11.46 9.20
C ALA A 107 0.35 -11.29 10.33
N MET A 108 0.31 -10.15 11.03
CA MET A 108 1.24 -9.86 12.11
C MET A 108 0.75 -8.72 13.01
N PRO A 109 1.18 -8.67 14.28
CA PRO A 109 1.03 -7.47 15.10
C PRO A 109 2.00 -6.37 14.63
N LEU A 110 1.60 -5.12 14.79
CA LEU A 110 2.40 -3.95 14.47
C LEU A 110 2.25 -2.89 15.57
N ALA A 111 3.39 -2.51 16.15
CA ALA A 111 3.49 -1.53 17.22
C ALA A 111 4.15 -0.23 16.76
N ALA A 112 3.73 0.90 17.33
CA ALA A 112 4.30 2.21 17.00
C ALA A 112 5.83 2.26 17.21
N SER A 113 6.32 1.61 18.27
CA SER A 113 7.75 1.54 18.62
C SER A 113 8.63 0.84 17.56
N GLN A 114 8.03 0.13 16.61
CA GLN A 114 8.75 -0.55 15.52
C GLN A 114 8.95 0.33 14.28
N LEU A 115 8.25 1.48 14.21
CA LEU A 115 8.20 2.35 13.04
C LEU A 115 9.02 3.62 13.27
N ARG A 116 9.51 4.21 12.17
CA ARG A 116 10.09 5.56 12.20
C ARG A 116 9.00 6.58 11.94
N ARG A 117 9.11 7.77 12.53
CA ARG A 117 8.23 8.90 12.17
C ARG A 117 8.30 9.15 10.66
N GLY A 118 7.16 9.43 10.05
CA GLY A 118 7.04 9.60 8.60
C GLY A 118 6.96 8.29 7.81
N THR A 119 7.02 7.12 8.45
CA THR A 119 6.77 5.84 7.75
C THR A 119 5.31 5.73 7.35
N HIS A 120 5.09 5.39 6.07
CA HIS A 120 3.81 4.97 5.54
C HIS A 120 3.72 3.44 5.50
N VAL A 121 2.68 2.86 6.09
CA VAL A 121 2.45 1.41 6.11
C VAL A 121 1.24 1.08 5.25
N ASN A 122 1.41 0.10 4.35
CA ASN A 122 0.33 -0.58 3.65
C ASN A 122 0.08 -1.93 4.34
N ALA A 123 -0.98 -2.03 5.14
CA ALA A 123 -1.49 -3.28 5.70
C ALA A 123 -2.34 -4.00 4.64
N LEU A 124 -1.70 -4.85 3.84
CA LEU A 124 -2.30 -5.61 2.73
C LEU A 124 -2.72 -7.02 3.14
N ALA A 125 -2.46 -7.40 4.38
CA ALA A 125 -2.95 -8.59 5.07
C ALA A 125 -3.51 -8.17 6.45
N SER A 126 -3.99 -9.13 7.24
CA SER A 126 -4.50 -8.87 8.59
C SER A 126 -3.39 -8.38 9.54
N VAL A 127 -3.30 -7.07 9.76
CA VAL A 127 -2.35 -6.47 10.70
C VAL A 127 -3.08 -6.01 11.96
N GLU A 128 -2.62 -6.47 13.12
CA GLU A 128 -3.13 -6.03 14.42
C GLU A 128 -2.33 -4.80 14.89
N LEU A 129 -2.94 -3.62 14.85
CA LEU A 129 -2.31 -2.38 15.28
C LEU A 129 -2.40 -2.26 16.80
N ASP A 130 -1.28 -2.00 17.47
CA ASP A 130 -1.31 -1.73 18.91
C ASP A 130 -2.04 -0.43 19.24
N GLU A 131 -2.43 -0.28 20.51
CA GLU A 131 -3.23 0.87 20.97
C GLU A 131 -2.47 2.20 20.79
N GLU A 132 -1.14 2.18 20.94
CA GLU A 132 -0.32 3.37 20.74
C GLU A 132 -0.31 3.81 19.28
N LEU A 133 -0.12 2.89 18.34
CA LEU A 133 -0.14 3.17 16.91
C LEU A 133 -1.51 3.66 16.45
N GLN A 134 -2.59 3.08 16.97
CA GLN A 134 -3.95 3.55 16.70
C GLN A 134 -4.20 5.01 17.11
N LYS A 135 -3.48 5.50 18.13
CA LYS A 135 -3.57 6.90 18.60
C LYS A 135 -2.64 7.84 17.83
N LEU A 136 -1.48 7.35 17.40
CA LEU A 136 -0.44 8.17 16.78
C LEU A 136 -0.53 8.24 15.26
N ALA A 137 -1.11 7.23 14.62
CA ALA A 137 -1.15 7.15 13.16
C ALA A 137 -2.48 7.62 12.58
N THR A 138 -2.39 8.24 11.41
CA THR A 138 -3.52 8.42 10.51
C THR A 138 -3.87 7.07 9.90
N ILE A 139 -5.03 6.52 10.26
CA ILE A 139 -5.50 5.24 9.72
C ILE A 139 -6.52 5.50 8.62
N VAL A 140 -6.30 4.88 7.46
CA VAL A 140 -7.15 5.02 6.27
C VAL A 140 -7.61 3.64 5.81
N ASP A 141 -8.89 3.36 5.99
CA ASP A 141 -9.53 2.18 5.42
C ASP A 141 -9.81 2.38 3.92
N GLU A 142 -9.52 1.36 3.11
CA GLU A 142 -9.72 1.39 1.66
C GLU A 142 -11.11 1.85 1.20
N PRO A 143 -12.23 1.21 1.60
CA PRO A 143 -13.53 1.53 1.00
C PRO A 143 -14.07 2.91 1.40
N LYS A 144 -13.58 3.47 2.52
CA LYS A 144 -14.10 4.73 3.09
C LYS A 144 -13.21 5.93 2.79
N GLY A 145 -11.89 5.74 2.82
CA GLY A 145 -10.94 6.84 2.75
C GLY A 145 -10.30 7.01 1.38
N LEU A 146 -9.85 5.91 0.76
CA LEU A 146 -9.06 5.97 -0.46
C LEU A 146 -9.79 6.60 -1.66
N PRO A 147 -11.08 6.31 -1.93
CA PRO A 147 -11.85 7.02 -2.96
C PRO A 147 -11.82 8.54 -2.79
N ALA A 148 -12.08 9.05 -1.59
CA ALA A 148 -12.16 10.48 -1.32
C ALA A 148 -10.80 11.17 -1.51
N MET A 149 -9.71 10.51 -1.09
CA MET A 149 -8.35 11.00 -1.30
C MET A 149 -7.96 11.02 -2.78
N ALA A 150 -8.23 9.93 -3.50
CA ALA A 150 -7.94 9.84 -4.93
C ALA A 150 -8.71 10.90 -5.75
N ALA A 151 -9.94 11.24 -5.34
CA ALA A 151 -10.74 12.29 -5.96
C ALA A 151 -10.36 13.72 -5.51
N GLY A 152 -9.37 13.88 -4.62
CA GLY A 152 -8.95 15.20 -4.11
C GLY A 152 -9.98 15.87 -3.19
N LEU A 153 -10.92 15.10 -2.64
CA LEU A 153 -11.93 15.61 -1.70
C LEU A 153 -11.39 15.75 -0.26
N VAL A 154 -10.33 15.00 0.04
CA VAL A 154 -9.62 14.99 1.32
C VAL A 154 -8.12 15.00 1.05
N ASP A 155 -7.36 15.84 1.73
CA ASP A 155 -5.89 15.77 1.71
C ASP A 155 -5.42 14.66 2.67
N GLY A 156 -4.67 13.70 2.14
CA GLY A 156 -4.15 12.58 2.90
C GLY A 156 -2.77 12.83 3.51
N ARG A 157 -2.05 13.87 3.09
CA ARG A 157 -0.65 14.05 3.49
C ARG A 157 -0.56 14.70 4.86
N GLN A 158 0.04 13.98 5.81
CA GLN A 158 0.35 14.50 7.14
C GLN A 158 1.85 14.43 7.39
N LEU A 159 2.50 15.60 7.42
CA LEU A 159 3.95 15.72 7.61
C LEU A 159 4.34 15.19 8.99
N ASP A 160 5.44 14.42 9.06
CA ASP A 160 6.04 13.91 10.31
C ASP A 160 5.16 12.96 11.15
N GLU A 161 4.04 12.50 10.58
CA GLU A 161 3.11 11.54 11.21
C GLU A 161 3.28 10.13 10.63
N LEU A 162 2.87 9.12 11.41
CA LEU A 162 2.75 7.75 10.91
C LEU A 162 1.44 7.65 10.13
N THR A 163 1.46 6.99 8.98
CA THR A 163 0.23 6.72 8.23
C THR A 163 0.09 5.23 8.00
N VAL A 164 -1.12 4.70 8.16
CA VAL A 164 -1.44 3.28 7.94
C VAL A 164 -2.64 3.19 7.01
N PHE A 165 -2.44 2.59 5.85
CA PHE A 165 -3.49 2.19 4.94
C PHE A 165 -3.90 0.73 5.20
N VAL A 166 -5.20 0.47 5.30
CA VAL A 166 -5.77 -0.88 5.51
C VAL A 166 -6.58 -1.27 4.28
N ALA A 167 -6.11 -2.28 3.54
CA ALA A 167 -6.59 -2.56 2.18
C ALA A 167 -7.99 -3.20 2.07
N GLY A 168 -8.60 -3.64 3.18
CA GLY A 168 -9.88 -4.36 3.11
C GLY A 168 -9.81 -5.58 2.18
N ASP A 169 -10.76 -5.71 1.27
CA ASP A 169 -10.75 -6.71 0.20
C ASP A 169 -10.19 -6.17 -1.14
N ALA A 170 -9.82 -4.89 -1.21
CA ALA A 170 -9.40 -4.20 -2.43
C ALA A 170 -10.37 -4.41 -3.62
N SER A 171 -11.67 -4.52 -3.35
CA SER A 171 -12.71 -4.81 -4.36
C SER A 171 -12.76 -3.79 -5.49
N ILE A 172 -12.52 -2.50 -5.19
CA ILE A 172 -12.47 -1.43 -6.19
C ILE A 172 -11.32 -1.65 -7.17
N ALA A 173 -10.12 -1.94 -6.64
CA ALA A 173 -8.96 -2.26 -7.47
C ALA A 173 -9.15 -3.57 -8.24
N ALA A 174 -9.69 -4.60 -7.61
CA ALA A 174 -9.94 -5.89 -8.26
C ALA A 174 -10.89 -5.74 -9.46
N ALA A 175 -11.97 -4.98 -9.30
CA ALA A 175 -12.92 -4.72 -10.37
C ALA A 175 -12.30 -3.96 -11.55
N ALA A 176 -11.40 -3.01 -11.26
CA ALA A 176 -10.68 -2.26 -12.29
C ALA A 176 -9.71 -3.15 -13.07
N LEU A 177 -9.00 -4.04 -12.37
CA LEU A 177 -8.03 -4.96 -12.97
C LEU A 177 -8.72 -6.02 -13.85
N ALA A 178 -9.88 -6.53 -13.44
CA ALA A 178 -10.66 -7.49 -14.21
C ALA A 178 -11.10 -6.95 -15.58
N GLN A 179 -11.20 -5.62 -15.75
CA GLN A 179 -11.54 -4.98 -17.03
C GLN A 179 -10.34 -4.88 -17.98
N LEU A 180 -9.12 -5.14 -17.51
CA LEU A 180 -7.89 -5.12 -18.30
C LEU A 180 -7.49 -6.51 -18.81
N GLU A 181 -8.12 -7.57 -18.30
CA GLU A 181 -7.88 -8.94 -18.73
C GLU A 181 -8.89 -9.28 -19.85
N PRO A 182 -8.42 -9.68 -21.04
CA PRO A 182 -9.28 -9.98 -22.19
C PRO A 182 -10.09 -11.28 -22.03
#